data_AF-A0A7S3REI6-F1
#
_entry.id   AF-A0A7S3REI6-F1
#
_cell.length_a   1.000
_cell.length_b   1.000
_cell.length_c   1.000
_cell.angle_alpha   90.00
_cell.angle_beta   90.00
_cell.angle_gamma   90.00
#
_symmetry.space_group_name_H-M   'P 1'
#
loop_
_entity.id
_entity.type
_entity.pdbx_description
1 polymer ?
#
loop_
_entity_poly.entity_id
_entity_poly.type
_entity_poly.pdbx_seq_one_letter_code
_entity_poly.pdbx_strand_id
1 'polypeptide(L)'
;MNLKEKEIVMRNLDQCAENACTLIDAAAKRGKVVLVTLARHPWVRDSCANFFPKVGELITALNLPVIYAQDGDHQVEYNKSQMTSNADIEKFWSMVKGKAITSELKRFYSQYEGQSWKNVISIGDS
;
A
#
# COMPACT_ATOMS: atom_id res chain seq x y z
N MET A 1 25.23 13.06 7.72
CA MET A 1 24.97 11.89 8.59
C MET A 1 26.30 11.26 8.93
N ASN A 2 26.62 11.12 10.22
CA ASN A 2 27.85 10.44 10.63
C ASN A 2 27.69 8.91 10.52
N LEU A 3 28.79 8.17 10.65
CA LEU A 3 28.80 6.71 10.50
C LEU A 3 27.85 6.00 11.48
N LYS A 4 27.79 6.44 12.74
CA LYS A 4 26.93 5.85 13.77
C LYS A 4 25.45 6.06 13.47
N GLU A 5 25.09 7.25 13.00
CA GLU A 5 23.72 7.55 12.56
C GLU A 5 23.30 6.65 11.40
N LYS A 6 24.21 6.43 10.43
CA LYS A 6 23.96 5.55 9.29
C LYS A 6 23.73 4.11 9.73
N GLU A 7 24.55 3.59 10.65
CA GLU A 7 24.40 2.24 11.20
C GLU A 7 23.07 2.06 11.94
N ILE A 8 22.66 3.05 12.74
CA ILE A 8 21.38 3.03 13.45
C ILE A 8 20.21 3.01 12.45
N VAL A 9 20.26 3.86 11.42
CA VAL A 9 19.21 3.91 10.39
C VAL A 9 19.11 2.58 9.66
N MET A 10 20.24 2.01 9.21
CA MET A 10 20.25 0.71 8.51
C MET A 10 19.67 -0.40 9.37
N ARG A 11 20.09 -0.50 10.64
CA ARG A 11 19.56 -1.50 11.57
C ARG A 11 18.04 -1.36 11.78
N ASN A 12 17.56 -0.12 11.91
CA ASN A 12 16.13 0.13 12.08
C ASN A 12 15.33 -0.21 10.82
N LEU A 13 15.88 0.06 9.64
CA LEU A 13 15.29 -0.34 8.36
C LEU A 13 15.23 -1.86 8.23
N ASP A 14 16.31 -2.58 8.57
CA ASP A 14 16.34 -4.04 8.56
C ASP A 14 15.29 -4.63 9.50
N GLN A 15 15.19 -4.12 10.73
CA GLN A 15 14.19 -4.59 11.68
C GLN A 15 12.75 -4.32 11.18
N CYS A 16 12.53 -3.15 10.56
CA CYS A 16 11.25 -2.81 9.96
C CYS A 16 10.91 -3.76 8.80
N ALA A 17 11.89 -4.09 7.96
CA ALA A 17 11.74 -5.03 6.86
C ALA A 17 11.37 -6.43 7.35
N GLU A 18 12.02 -6.93 8.40
CA GLU A 18 11.72 -8.23 9.00
C GLU A 18 10.30 -8.29 9.56
N ASN A 19 9.87 -7.24 10.24
CA ASN A 19 8.51 -7.13 10.78
C ASN A 19 7.47 -7.10 9.65
N ALA A 20 7.74 -6.31 8.59
CA ALA A 20 6.88 -6.25 7.41
C ALA A 20 6.77 -7.62 6.72
N CYS A 21 7.90 -8.31 6.51
CA CYS A 21 7.91 -9.65 5.93
C CYS A 21 7.12 -10.65 6.77
N THR A 22 7.30 -10.63 8.09
CA THR A 22 6.58 -11.52 9.02
C THR A 22 5.08 -11.28 8.96
N LEU A 23 4.64 -10.02 8.94
CA LEU A 23 3.24 -9.66 8.82
C LEU A 23 2.64 -10.12 7.48
N ILE A 24 3.34 -9.83 6.38
CA ILE A 24 2.89 -10.17 5.03
C ILE A 24 2.75 -11.68 4.86
N ASP A 25 3.77 -12.45 5.27
CA ASP A 25 3.75 -13.91 5.21
C ASP A 25 2.61 -14.49 6.06
N ALA A 26 2.45 -14.00 7.29
CA ALA A 26 1.36 -14.44 8.16
C ALA A 26 -0.02 -14.12 7.58
N ALA A 27 -0.20 -12.96 6.96
CA ALA A 27 -1.45 -12.56 6.32
C ALA A 27 -1.74 -13.39 5.07
N ALA A 28 -0.73 -13.60 4.20
CA ALA A 28 -0.86 -14.36 2.96
C ALA A 28 -1.23 -15.84 3.22
N LYS A 29 -0.77 -16.42 4.34
CA LYS A 29 -1.17 -17.76 4.79
C LYS A 29 -2.63 -17.85 5.25
N ARG A 30 -3.31 -16.74 5.52
CA ARG A 30 -4.67 -16.68 6.10
C ARG A 30 -5.71 -16.08 5.17
N GLY A 31 -5.31 -15.50 4.05
CA GLY A 31 -6.23 -14.92 3.09
C GLY A 31 -5.54 -14.17 1.96
N LYS A 32 -6.36 -13.49 1.17
CA LYS A 32 -5.88 -12.65 0.08
C LYS A 32 -5.28 -11.36 0.65
N VAL A 33 -4.03 -11.09 0.31
CA VAL A 33 -3.32 -9.85 0.65
C VAL A 33 -3.23 -8.97 -0.59
N VAL A 34 -3.49 -7.68 -0.41
CA VAL A 34 -3.33 -6.66 -1.44
C VAL A 34 -2.65 -5.45 -0.82
N LEU A 35 -1.67 -4.87 -1.51
CA LEU A 35 -1.04 -3.62 -1.09
C LEU A 35 -1.71 -2.47 -1.83
N VAL A 36 -2.17 -1.45 -1.11
CA VAL A 36 -2.78 -0.26 -1.72
C VAL A 36 -1.98 0.96 -1.32
N THR A 37 -1.55 1.74 -2.31
CA THR A 37 -0.70 2.92 -2.09
C THR A 37 -1.26 4.15 -2.79
N LEU A 38 -1.04 5.31 -2.16
CA LEU A 38 -1.23 6.62 -2.78
C LEU A 38 0.02 7.10 -3.52
N ALA A 39 1.11 6.32 -3.58
CA ALA A 39 2.24 6.66 -4.43
C ALA A 39 1.88 6.51 -5.92
N ARG A 40 2.70 7.10 -6.80
CA ARG A 40 2.62 6.86 -8.24
C ARG A 40 3.37 5.60 -8.62
N HIS A 41 2.93 4.91 -9.66
CA HIS A 41 3.74 3.84 -10.24
C HIS A 41 5.06 4.40 -10.81
N PRO A 42 6.21 3.69 -10.67
CA PRO A 42 6.44 2.39 -10.03
C PRO A 42 7.01 2.48 -8.60
N TRP A 43 6.64 3.50 -7.81
CA TRP A 43 7.33 3.86 -6.55
C TRP A 43 7.58 2.68 -5.60
N VAL A 44 6.62 1.75 -5.43
CA VAL A 44 6.80 0.63 -4.48
C VAL A 44 7.94 -0.28 -4.92
N ARG A 45 8.05 -0.57 -6.22
CA ARG A 45 9.15 -1.35 -6.78
C ARG A 45 10.48 -0.66 -6.51
N ASP A 46 10.58 0.62 -6.85
CA ASP A 46 11.83 1.37 -6.74
C ASP A 46 12.22 1.56 -5.27
N SER A 47 11.26 1.79 -4.39
CA SER A 47 11.49 1.90 -2.96
C SER A 47 11.97 0.58 -2.36
N CYS A 48 11.35 -0.55 -2.73
CA CYS A 48 11.83 -1.86 -2.30
C CYS A 48 13.25 -2.12 -2.80
N ALA A 49 13.57 -1.82 -4.07
CA ALA A 49 14.90 -2.03 -4.62
C ALA A 49 15.99 -1.24 -3.88
N ASN A 50 15.67 -0.05 -3.36
CA ASN A 50 16.65 0.82 -2.71
C ASN A 50 16.71 0.67 -1.18
N PHE A 51 15.58 0.37 -0.53
CA PHE A 51 15.46 0.48 0.93
C PHE A 51 14.91 -0.77 1.61
N PHE A 52 14.12 -1.58 0.91
CA PHE A 52 13.46 -2.77 1.48
C PHE A 52 13.53 -3.98 0.52
N PRO A 53 14.74 -4.44 0.12
CA PRO A 53 14.87 -5.45 -0.93
C PRO A 53 14.19 -6.77 -0.56
N LYS A 54 14.35 -7.23 0.69
CA LYS A 54 13.69 -8.43 1.21
C LYS A 54 12.16 -8.37 1.11
N VAL A 55 11.58 -7.19 1.31
CA VAL A 55 10.12 -6.99 1.20
C VAL A 55 9.70 -7.06 -0.27
N GLY A 56 10.47 -6.44 -1.17
CA GLY A 56 10.22 -6.51 -2.61
C GLY A 56 10.30 -7.92 -3.18
N GLU A 57 11.29 -8.70 -2.73
CA GLU A 57 11.42 -10.13 -3.05
C GLU A 57 10.20 -10.91 -2.58
N LEU A 58 9.75 -10.70 -1.34
CA LEU A 58 8.57 -11.37 -0.80
C LEU A 58 7.28 -11.00 -1.54
N ILE A 59 7.07 -9.72 -1.85
CA ILE A 59 5.94 -9.24 -2.66
C ILE A 59 5.91 -9.97 -4.01
N THR A 60 7.07 -10.11 -4.65
CA THR A 60 7.21 -10.79 -5.94
C THR A 60 6.97 -12.29 -5.80
N ALA A 61 7.59 -12.94 -4.82
CA ALA A 61 7.48 -14.38 -4.58
C ALA A 61 6.05 -14.82 -4.26
N LEU A 62 5.30 -14.00 -3.51
CA LEU A 62 3.90 -14.23 -3.18
C LEU A 62 2.93 -13.70 -4.27
N ASN A 63 3.44 -13.10 -5.34
CA ASN A 63 2.66 -12.46 -6.40
C ASN A 63 1.59 -11.49 -5.85
N LEU A 64 1.98 -10.65 -4.88
CA LEU A 64 1.05 -9.73 -4.22
C LEU A 64 0.73 -8.56 -5.15
N PRO A 65 -0.56 -8.30 -5.41
CA PRO A 65 -0.96 -7.14 -6.20
C PRO A 65 -0.65 -5.84 -5.44
N VAL A 66 0.00 -4.90 -6.15
CA VAL A 66 0.21 -3.52 -5.69
C VAL A 66 -0.72 -2.61 -6.47
N ILE A 67 -1.74 -2.08 -5.78
CA ILE A 67 -2.72 -1.16 -6.34
C ILE A 67 -2.25 0.27 -6.09
N TYR A 68 -1.86 0.94 -7.15
CA TYR A 68 -1.55 2.37 -7.16
C TYR A 68 -2.85 3.14 -7.33
N ALA A 69 -3.37 3.72 -6.25
CA ALA A 69 -4.67 4.39 -6.26
C ALA A 69 -4.70 5.64 -7.17
N GLN A 70 -3.52 6.20 -7.51
CA GLN A 70 -3.41 7.30 -8.48
C GLN A 70 -3.57 6.84 -9.94
N ASP A 71 -3.46 5.54 -10.24
CA ASP A 71 -3.43 5.00 -11.61
C ASP A 71 -4.83 4.59 -12.13
N GLY A 72 -5.91 4.92 -11.41
CA GLY A 72 -7.28 4.52 -11.78
C GLY A 72 -7.77 5.10 -13.13
N ASP A 73 -8.95 4.64 -13.57
CA ASP A 73 -9.56 4.92 -14.90
C ASP A 73 -9.68 6.40 -15.27
N HIS A 74 -9.59 7.30 -14.31
CA HIS A 74 -9.43 8.72 -14.53
C HIS A 74 -8.13 9.09 -13.83
N GLN A 75 -7.10 9.48 -14.59
CA GLN A 75 -5.89 10.02 -13.99
C GLN A 75 -6.31 11.05 -12.94
N VAL A 76 -5.84 10.85 -11.72
CA VAL A 76 -6.23 11.71 -10.60
C VAL A 76 -5.68 13.10 -10.91
N GLU A 77 -6.52 13.98 -11.45
CA GLU A 77 -6.22 15.40 -11.65
C GLU A 77 -6.14 16.08 -10.28
N TYR A 78 -5.00 15.89 -9.63
CA TYR A 78 -4.70 16.54 -8.36
C TYR A 78 -4.35 18.01 -8.63
N ASN A 79 -5.38 18.86 -8.68
CA ASN A 79 -5.18 20.29 -8.81
C ASN A 79 -5.07 20.94 -7.43
N LYS A 80 -3.85 20.98 -6.87
CA LYS A 80 -3.56 21.59 -5.56
C LYS A 80 -4.01 23.05 -5.47
N SER A 81 -4.11 23.77 -6.60
CA SER A 81 -4.56 25.17 -6.61
C SER A 81 -6.06 25.35 -6.39
N GLN A 82 -6.87 24.29 -6.56
CA GLN A 82 -8.31 24.31 -6.30
C GLN A 82 -8.67 23.84 -4.88
N MET A 83 -7.71 23.29 -4.13
CA MET A 83 -7.92 22.79 -2.78
C MET A 83 -7.57 23.88 -1.77
N THR A 84 -8.57 24.37 -1.05
CA THR A 84 -8.44 25.56 -0.20
C THR A 84 -7.91 25.26 1.19
N SER A 85 -7.90 23.99 1.63
CA SER A 85 -7.40 23.58 2.95
C SER A 85 -6.69 22.23 2.97
N ASN A 86 -5.90 21.97 4.02
CA ASN A 86 -5.31 20.65 4.28
C ASN A 86 -6.37 19.56 4.48
N ALA A 87 -7.51 19.90 5.07
CA ALA A 87 -8.62 18.97 5.26
C ALA A 87 -9.23 18.54 3.92
N ASP A 88 -9.30 19.44 2.93
CA ASP A 88 -9.78 19.08 1.59
C ASP A 88 -8.80 18.12 0.88
N ILE A 89 -7.49 18.36 1.04
CA ILE A 89 -6.44 17.50 0.50
C ILE A 89 -6.53 16.09 1.12
N GLU A 90 -6.66 16.00 2.45
CA GLU A 90 -6.80 14.74 3.17
C GLU A 90 -8.07 14.00 2.72
N LYS A 91 -9.21 14.68 2.69
CA LYS A 91 -10.49 14.11 2.25
C LYS A 91 -10.42 13.56 0.82
N PHE A 92 -9.76 14.29 -0.09
CA PHE A 92 -9.58 13.84 -1.47
C PHE A 92 -8.72 12.58 -1.56
N TRP A 93 -7.56 12.56 -0.91
CA TRP A 93 -6.67 11.41 -0.94
C TRP A 93 -7.29 10.18 -0.26
N SER A 94 -8.03 10.39 0.84
CA SER A 94 -8.84 9.35 1.48
C SER A 94 -9.92 8.80 0.56
N MET A 95 -10.60 9.65 -0.22
CA MET A 95 -11.56 9.21 -1.22
C MET A 95 -10.89 8.39 -2.34
N VAL A 96 -9.75 8.85 -2.86
CA VAL A 96 -9.00 8.16 -3.92
C VAL A 96 -8.55 6.78 -3.45
N LYS A 97 -7.91 6.69 -2.27
CA LYS A 97 -7.48 5.42 -1.67
C LYS A 97 -8.69 4.52 -1.39
N GLY A 98 -9.78 5.07 -0.85
CA GLY A 98 -11.02 4.35 -0.57
C GLY A 98 -11.69 3.76 -1.81
N LYS A 99 -11.66 4.48 -2.95
CA LYS A 99 -12.14 3.96 -4.24
C LYS A 99 -11.31 2.78 -4.72
N ALA A 100 -9.98 2.86 -4.62
CA ALA A 100 -9.08 1.76 -4.99
C ALA A 100 -9.32 0.51 -4.13
N ILE A 101 -9.41 0.68 -2.80
CA ILE A 101 -9.77 -0.41 -1.86
C ILE A 101 -11.13 -1.01 -2.22
N THR A 102 -12.13 -0.16 -2.46
CA THR A 102 -13.50 -0.59 -2.80
C THR A 102 -13.53 -1.40 -4.09
N SER A 103 -12.80 -0.96 -5.11
CA SER A 103 -12.70 -1.67 -6.39
C SER A 103 -12.12 -3.07 -6.21
N GLU A 104 -11.04 -3.19 -5.43
CA GLU A 104 -10.40 -4.48 -5.16
C GLU A 104 -11.29 -5.42 -4.34
N LEU A 105 -11.95 -4.89 -3.32
CA LEU A 105 -12.88 -5.66 -2.51
C LEU A 105 -14.09 -6.11 -3.33
N LYS A 106 -14.62 -5.26 -4.21
CA LYS A 106 -15.66 -5.67 -5.18
C LYS A 106 -15.14 -6.79 -6.05
N ARG A 107 -13.96 -6.65 -6.67
CA ARG A 107 -13.36 -7.69 -7.52
C ARG A 107 -13.21 -9.04 -6.81
N PHE A 108 -12.89 -9.03 -5.51
CA PHE A 108 -12.75 -10.25 -4.73
C PHE A 108 -14.11 -10.85 -4.31
N TYR A 109 -15.02 -10.03 -3.80
CA TYR A 109 -16.29 -10.48 -3.25
C TYR A 109 -17.44 -10.55 -4.28
N SER A 110 -17.25 -10.08 -5.52
CA SER A 110 -18.27 -10.13 -6.58
C SER A 110 -18.45 -11.51 -7.20
N GLN A 111 -17.73 -12.53 -6.71
CA GLN A 111 -17.83 -13.88 -7.26
C GLN A 111 -19.19 -14.53 -7.01
N TYR A 112 -19.96 -14.06 -6.01
CA TYR A 112 -21.29 -14.59 -5.68
C TYR A 112 -22.27 -13.48 -5.30
N GLU A 113 -23.52 -13.64 -5.73
CA GLU A 113 -24.61 -12.71 -5.40
C GLU A 113 -24.88 -12.70 -3.88
N GLY A 114 -25.00 -11.51 -3.29
CA GLY A 114 -25.30 -11.33 -1.86
C GLY A 114 -24.11 -11.48 -0.89
N GLN A 115 -22.88 -11.66 -1.38
CA GLN A 115 -21.71 -11.75 -0.50
C GLN A 115 -21.35 -10.37 0.08
N SER A 116 -21.24 -10.29 1.42
CA SER A 116 -20.80 -9.07 2.11
C SER A 116 -19.35 -9.17 2.60
N TRP A 117 -18.72 -8.01 2.80
CA TRP A 117 -17.31 -7.89 3.20
C TRP A 117 -17.12 -8.18 4.70
N LYS A 118 -17.33 -9.43 5.12
CA LYS A 118 -17.35 -9.79 6.54
C LYS A 118 -15.96 -9.96 7.16
N ASN A 119 -14.91 -10.13 6.34
CA ASN A 119 -13.57 -10.50 6.79
C ASN A 119 -12.49 -9.63 6.12
N VAL A 120 -12.50 -8.32 6.37
CA VAL A 120 -11.49 -7.38 5.84
C VAL A 120 -10.70 -6.79 7.00
N ILE A 121 -9.37 -6.89 6.91
CA ILE A 121 -8.44 -6.25 7.84
C ILE A 121 -7.63 -5.25 7.01
N SER A 122 -7.68 -3.97 7.39
CA SER A 122 -6.86 -2.92 6.80
C SER A 122 -5.78 -2.52 7.81
N ILE A 123 -4.51 -2.59 7.40
CA ILE A 123 -3.36 -2.20 8.22
C ILE A 123 -2.60 -1.11 7.47
N GLY A 124 -2.39 0.02 8.12
CA GLY A 124 -1.62 1.14 7.59
C GLY A 124 -2.00 2.44 8.28
N ASP A 125 -1.22 3.48 8.01
CA ASP A 125 -1.58 4.86 8.25
C ASP A 125 -2.40 5.36 7.04
N SER A 126 -3.66 5.67 7.28
CA SER A 126 -4.52 6.36 6.31
C SER A 126 -5.14 7.56 7.00
#